data_AF-A0A637Z956-F1
#
_entry.id   AF-A0A637Z956-F1
#
_cell.length_a   1.000
_cell.length_b   1.000
_cell.length_c   1.000
_cell.angle_alpha   90.00
_cell.angle_beta   90.00
_cell.angle_gamma   90.00
#
_symmetry.space_group_name_H-M   'P 1'
#
loop_
_entity.id
_entity.type
_entity.pdbx_description
1 polymer ?
#
loop_
_entity_poly.entity_id
_entity_poly.type
_entity_poly.pdbx_seq_one_letter_code
_entity_poly.pdbx_strand_id
1 'polypeptide(L)'
;MKGLSETDLQRELAVDLNRPQTFAGLESMAQKITALYRHHGLLVARAVLPPQTLKDGVLTIRIIPGRYDSAHISNTSSVSTSVAQRLVSTTTPRGDVVTRKQLEREALLLGEIPGVNAQVAMKSGSQPGTTTPDITLTQGKQFGGYVGLDNQGDPTT
;
A
#
# COMPACT_ATOMS: atom_id res chain seq x y z
N MET A 1 4.82 5.31 14.61
CA MET A 1 4.76 4.50 13.37
C MET A 1 5.92 3.52 13.42
N LYS A 2 5.68 2.21 13.28
CA LYS A 2 6.78 1.25 13.24
C LYS A 2 7.51 1.40 11.88
N GLY A 3 8.82 1.59 11.89
CA GLY A 3 9.65 1.46 10.69
C GLY A 3 10.72 2.54 10.47
N LEU A 4 10.49 3.79 10.90
CA LEU A 4 11.44 4.91 10.74
C LEU A 4 11.52 5.71 12.04
N SER A 5 12.75 5.94 12.52
CA SER A 5 13.03 6.77 13.69
C SER A 5 13.23 8.24 13.30
N GLU A 6 13.18 9.14 14.28
CA GLU A 6 13.50 10.55 14.06
C GLU A 6 14.92 10.74 13.50
N THR A 7 15.87 9.93 13.97
CA THR A 7 17.26 9.95 13.49
C THR A 7 17.36 9.61 12.00
N ASP A 8 16.52 8.69 11.50
CA ASP A 8 16.50 8.35 10.08
C ASP A 8 15.99 9.53 9.23
N LEU A 9 14.97 10.25 9.73
CA LEU A 9 14.43 11.43 9.07
C LEU A 9 15.44 12.58 9.05
N GLN A 10 16.14 12.82 10.17
CA GLN A 10 17.17 13.84 10.25
C GLN A 10 18.36 13.52 9.33
N ARG A 11 18.73 12.24 9.22
CA ARG A 11 19.79 11.79 8.30
C ARG A 11 19.43 12.04 6.84
N GLU A 12 18.20 11.71 6.44
CA GLU A 12 17.69 11.96 5.08
C GLU A 12 17.75 13.44 4.71
N LEU A 13 17.52 14.32 5.69
CA LEU A 13 17.49 15.77 5.50
C LEU A 13 18.78 16.49 5.85
N ALA A 14 19.87 15.78 6.20
CA ALA A 14 21.08 16.41 6.76
C ALA A 14 21.66 17.53 5.88
N VAL A 15 21.59 17.38 4.56
CA VAL A 15 22.07 18.37 3.58
C VAL A 15 21.21 19.64 3.50
N ASP A 16 19.98 19.59 4.00
CA ASP A 16 19.01 20.68 3.95
C ASP A 16 18.92 21.47 5.26
N LEU A 17 19.46 20.92 6.35
CA LEU A 17 19.43 21.56 7.67
C LEU A 17 20.50 22.65 7.79
N ASN A 18 20.28 23.58 8.73
CA ASN A 18 21.23 24.65 9.11
C ASN A 18 21.67 25.58 7.98
N ARG A 19 20.82 25.76 6.96
CA ARG A 19 21.05 26.70 5.86
C ARG A 19 19.75 27.42 5.47
N PRO A 20 19.83 28.57 4.80
CA PRO A 20 18.66 29.24 4.25
C PRO A 20 17.90 28.31 3.28
N GLN A 21 16.59 28.28 3.40
CA GLN A 21 15.70 27.48 2.55
C GLN A 21 14.63 28.35 1.94
N THR A 22 14.31 28.09 0.67
CA THR A 22 13.12 28.65 0.02
C THR A 22 11.91 27.80 0.38
N PHE A 23 10.70 28.32 0.14
CA PHE A 23 9.47 27.52 0.30
C PHE A 23 9.53 26.21 -0.51
N ALA A 24 9.99 26.28 -1.76
CA ALA A 24 10.22 25.09 -2.60
C ALA A 24 11.24 24.11 -1.99
N GLY A 25 12.26 24.62 -1.27
CA GLY A 25 13.19 23.79 -0.51
C GLY A 25 12.50 23.03 0.62
N LEU A 26 11.64 23.70 1.38
CA LEU A 26 10.84 23.06 2.45
C LEU A 26 9.88 21.99 1.89
N GLU A 27 9.25 22.27 0.74
CA GLU A 27 8.42 21.28 0.04
C GLU A 27 9.25 20.08 -0.43
N SER A 28 10.46 20.31 -0.95
CA SER A 28 11.38 19.25 -1.34
C SER A 28 11.77 18.36 -0.15
N MET A 29 12.00 18.93 1.04
CA MET A 29 12.25 18.15 2.27
C MET A 29 11.07 17.23 2.61
N ALA A 30 9.84 17.75 2.51
CA ALA A 30 8.63 16.92 2.73
C ALA A 30 8.50 15.81 1.67
N GLN A 31 8.89 16.07 0.42
CA GLN A 31 8.91 15.05 -0.65
C GLN A 31 9.96 13.97 -0.39
N LYS A 32 11.15 14.32 0.10
CA LYS A 32 12.20 13.35 0.50
C LYS A 32 11.71 12.43 1.62
N ILE A 33 11.12 12.99 2.68
CA ILE A 33 10.49 12.19 3.75
C ILE A 33 9.40 11.28 3.18
N THR A 34 8.55 11.79 2.28
CA THR A 34 7.51 10.98 1.63
C THR A 34 8.11 9.81 0.86
N ALA A 35 9.17 10.04 0.08
CA ALA A 35 9.88 9.02 -0.67
C ALA A 35 10.50 7.97 0.26
N LEU A 36 11.10 8.38 1.37
CA LEU A 36 11.66 7.50 2.39
C LEU A 36 10.59 6.56 2.97
N TYR A 37 9.43 7.10 3.38
CA TYR A 37 8.32 6.26 3.87
C TYR A 37 7.83 5.26 2.82
N ARG A 38 7.72 5.68 1.56
CA ARG A 38 7.32 4.79 0.44
C ARG A 38 8.33 3.67 0.19
N HIS A 39 9.62 4.01 0.25
CA HIS A 39 10.70 3.04 0.13
C HIS A 39 10.62 1.97 1.24
N HIS A 40 10.28 2.40 2.46
CA HIS A 40 10.03 1.52 3.62
C HIS A 40 8.66 0.82 3.63
N GLY A 41 7.92 0.86 2.52
CA GLY A 41 6.71 0.05 2.33
C GLY A 41 5.39 0.75 2.69
N LEU A 42 5.42 2.03 3.06
CA LEU A 42 4.21 2.84 3.30
C LEU A 42 3.85 3.60 2.00
N LEU A 43 3.29 2.88 1.03
CA LEU A 43 3.14 3.34 -0.36
C LEU A 43 2.31 4.63 -0.53
N VAL A 44 1.30 4.81 0.32
CA VAL A 44 0.37 5.94 0.27
C VAL A 44 0.66 6.99 1.34
N ALA A 45 1.75 6.84 2.10
CA ALA A 45 2.15 7.85 3.06
C ALA A 45 2.52 9.17 2.36
N ARG A 46 2.27 10.27 3.07
CA ARG A 46 2.63 11.64 2.66
C ARG A 46 3.12 12.43 3.85
N ALA A 47 4.28 13.05 3.72
CA ALA A 47 4.69 14.15 4.57
C ALA A 47 4.17 15.46 3.98
N VAL A 48 3.51 16.27 4.82
CA VAL A 48 2.91 17.55 4.43
C VAL A 48 3.44 18.67 5.30
N LEU A 49 3.57 19.84 4.70
CA LEU A 49 3.93 21.07 5.39
C LEU A 49 2.64 21.80 5.80
N PRO A 50 2.21 21.74 7.08
CA PRO A 50 1.03 22.48 7.52
C PRO A 50 1.29 23.99 7.48
N PRO A 51 0.24 24.82 7.33
CA PRO A 51 0.34 26.25 7.51
C PRO A 51 0.92 26.57 8.90
N GLN A 52 2.07 27.23 8.94
CA GLN A 52 2.77 27.56 10.18
C GLN A 52 3.65 28.79 9.97
N THR A 53 3.92 29.50 11.06
CA THR A 53 4.98 30.51 11.11
C THR A 53 6.25 29.84 11.60
N LEU A 54 7.33 29.94 10.83
CA LEU A 54 8.64 29.47 11.29
C LEU A 54 9.12 30.40 12.42
N LYS A 55 9.33 29.83 13.60
CA LYS A 55 9.95 30.50 14.75
C LYS A 55 11.20 29.71 15.14
N ASP A 56 12.27 30.42 15.46
CA ASP A 56 13.53 29.85 15.95
C ASP A 56 14.14 28.77 15.03
N GLY A 57 13.85 28.85 13.72
CA GLY A 57 14.33 27.87 12.73
C GLY A 57 13.67 26.49 12.82
N VAL A 58 12.60 26.33 13.60
CA VAL A 58 11.90 25.04 13.76
C VAL A 58 10.84 24.87 12.67
N LEU A 59 10.99 23.80 11.88
CA LEU A 59 10.05 23.38 10.84
C LEU A 59 9.26 22.16 11.31
N THR A 60 7.93 22.26 11.34
CA THR A 60 7.06 21.11 11.61
C THR A 60 6.63 20.45 10.32
N ILE A 61 6.95 19.17 10.14
CA ILE A 61 6.44 18.34 9.03
C ILE A 61 5.49 17.30 9.61
N ARG A 62 4.26 17.23 9.08
CA ARG A 62 3.26 16.26 9.53
C ARG A 62 3.26 15.05 8.60
N ILE A 63 3.32 13.85 9.17
CA ILE A 63 3.35 12.60 8.42
C ILE A 63 1.97 11.95 8.48
N ILE A 64 1.37 11.73 7.32
CA ILE A 64 0.10 11.05 7.13
C ILE A 64 0.40 9.66 6.58
N PRO A 65 0.11 8.57 7.32
CA PRO A 65 0.43 7.20 6.88
C PRO A 65 -0.30 6.76 5.62
N GLY A 66 -1.52 7.27 5.42
CA GLY A 66 -2.52 6.63 4.59
C GLY A 66 -3.13 5.41 5.30
N ARG A 67 -4.44 5.42 5.50
CA ARG A 67 -5.19 4.32 6.14
C ARG A 67 -6.24 3.76 5.19
N TYR A 68 -6.56 2.48 5.33
CA TYR A 68 -7.64 1.87 4.55
C TYR A 68 -8.99 2.51 4.88
N ASP A 69 -9.74 2.85 3.84
CA ASP A 69 -11.16 3.13 3.93
C ASP A 69 -11.97 1.87 3.56
N SER A 70 -13.30 1.99 3.51
CA SER A 70 -14.15 0.92 2.99
C SER A 70 -13.75 0.56 1.55
N ALA A 71 -13.56 -0.73 1.30
CA ALA A 71 -13.28 -1.26 -0.04
C ALA A 71 -14.51 -1.18 -0.96
N HIS A 72 -14.25 -0.93 -2.24
CA HIS A 72 -15.23 -1.05 -3.31
C HIS A 72 -14.95 -2.34 -4.08
N ILE A 73 -15.95 -3.23 -4.18
CA ILE A 73 -15.82 -4.51 -4.87
C ILE A 73 -16.87 -4.59 -5.97
N SER A 74 -16.41 -4.60 -7.22
CA SER A 74 -17.20 -4.95 -8.38
C SER A 74 -16.96 -6.42 -8.71
N ASN A 75 -18.00 -7.25 -8.63
CA ASN A 75 -17.88 -8.69 -8.81
C ASN A 75 -18.87 -9.22 -9.84
N THR A 76 -18.33 -9.75 -10.95
CA THR A 76 -19.08 -10.45 -12.01
C THR A 76 -18.58 -11.89 -12.19
N SER A 77 -17.79 -12.40 -11.24
CA SER A 77 -17.25 -13.75 -11.24
C SER A 77 -18.16 -14.74 -10.48
N SER A 78 -17.78 -16.02 -10.46
CA SER A 78 -18.49 -17.06 -9.72
C SER A 78 -18.26 -17.06 -8.20
N VAL A 79 -17.30 -16.28 -7.67
CA VAL A 79 -17.11 -16.22 -6.21
C VAL A 79 -18.23 -15.42 -5.57
N SER A 80 -18.72 -15.87 -4.41
CA SER A 80 -19.69 -15.09 -3.64
C SER A 80 -19.09 -13.74 -3.22
N THR A 81 -19.82 -12.65 -3.46
CA THR A 81 -19.42 -11.30 -3.07
C THR A 81 -19.18 -11.19 -1.55
N SER A 82 -19.96 -11.91 -0.73
CA SER A 82 -19.76 -11.89 0.73
C SER A 82 -18.47 -12.58 1.16
N VAL A 83 -18.02 -13.60 0.42
CA VAL A 83 -16.74 -14.28 0.66
C VAL A 83 -15.59 -13.35 0.28
N ALA A 84 -15.66 -12.70 -0.88
CA ALA A 84 -14.66 -11.71 -1.29
C ALA A 84 -14.57 -10.54 -0.29
N GLN A 85 -15.71 -9.99 0.15
CA GLN A 85 -15.76 -8.94 1.17
C GLN A 85 -15.12 -9.38 2.49
N ARG A 86 -15.36 -10.62 2.92
CA ARG A 86 -14.76 -11.17 4.15
C ARG A 86 -13.24 -11.33 4.00
N LEU A 87 -12.76 -11.82 2.87
CA LEU A 87 -11.33 -11.93 2.58
C LEU A 87 -10.63 -10.55 2.63
N VAL A 88 -11.23 -9.56 1.98
CA VAL A 88 -10.72 -8.17 1.94
C VAL A 88 -10.71 -7.58 3.35
N SER A 89 -11.85 -7.57 4.04
CA SER A 89 -11.96 -6.97 5.39
C SER A 89 -11.08 -7.63 6.46
N THR A 90 -10.66 -8.88 6.26
CA THR A 90 -9.72 -9.57 7.15
C THR A 90 -8.26 -9.33 6.77
N THR A 91 -7.96 -9.07 5.50
CA THR A 91 -6.59 -8.82 5.01
C THR A 91 -6.20 -7.35 5.12
N THR A 92 -7.14 -6.46 4.81
CA THR A 92 -6.99 -5.00 4.79
C THR A 92 -8.12 -4.32 5.58
N PRO A 93 -8.13 -4.48 6.93
CA PRO A 93 -9.16 -3.89 7.77
C PRO A 93 -9.23 -2.36 7.61
N ARG A 94 -10.45 -1.82 7.58
CA ARG A 94 -10.67 -0.38 7.58
C ARG A 94 -9.98 0.26 8.78
N GLY A 95 -9.27 1.37 8.54
CA GLY A 95 -8.54 2.11 9.56
C GLY A 95 -7.09 1.66 9.74
N ASP A 96 -6.71 0.47 9.25
CA ASP A 96 -5.31 0.04 9.28
C ASP A 96 -4.45 0.89 8.37
N VAL A 97 -3.17 1.01 8.73
CA VAL A 97 -2.19 1.69 7.89
C VAL A 97 -1.94 0.86 6.65
N VAL A 98 -1.97 1.49 5.47
CA VAL A 98 -1.74 0.80 4.21
C VAL A 98 -0.26 0.50 4.06
N THR A 99 0.08 -0.79 3.96
CA THR A 99 1.45 -1.24 3.71
C THR A 99 1.55 -2.03 2.41
N ARG A 100 2.72 -1.99 1.77
CA ARG A 100 3.04 -2.78 0.58
C ARG A 100 2.74 -4.27 0.80
N LYS A 101 3.18 -4.81 1.94
CA LYS A 101 2.97 -6.21 2.32
C LYS A 101 1.48 -6.59 2.39
N GLN A 102 0.63 -5.73 2.94
CA GLN A 102 -0.81 -5.98 3.01
C GLN A 102 -1.46 -5.95 1.62
N LEU A 103 -1.10 -4.98 0.78
CA LEU A 103 -1.61 -4.87 -0.59
C LEU A 103 -1.18 -6.06 -1.46
N GLU A 104 0.09 -6.44 -1.39
CA GLU A 104 0.61 -7.61 -2.12
C GLU A 104 -0.11 -8.88 -1.68
N ARG A 105 -0.29 -9.06 -0.37
CA ARG A 105 -1.04 -10.21 0.17
C ARG A 105 -2.50 -10.21 -0.27
N GLU A 106 -3.18 -9.07 -0.25
CA GLU A 106 -4.56 -8.94 -0.73
C GLU A 106 -4.68 -9.32 -2.21
N ALA A 107 -3.80 -8.79 -3.06
CA ALA A 107 -3.78 -9.10 -4.49
C ALA A 107 -3.51 -10.58 -4.75
N LEU A 108 -2.54 -11.19 -4.03
CA LEU A 108 -2.25 -12.62 -4.13
C LEU A 108 -3.45 -13.47 -3.71
N LEU A 109 -4.04 -13.20 -2.53
CA LEU A 109 -5.16 -13.99 -2.03
C LEU A 109 -6.39 -13.89 -2.95
N LEU A 110 -6.64 -12.73 -3.55
CA LEU A 110 -7.73 -12.57 -4.54
C LEU A 110 -7.40 -13.30 -5.86
N GLY A 111 -6.12 -13.31 -6.27
CA GLY A 111 -5.65 -14.03 -7.46
C GLY A 111 -5.60 -15.55 -7.29
N GLU A 112 -5.54 -16.05 -6.05
CA GLU A 112 -5.59 -17.48 -5.73
C GLU A 112 -7.01 -18.06 -5.78
N ILE A 113 -8.05 -17.23 -5.93
CA ILE A 113 -9.43 -17.70 -6.02
C ILE A 113 -9.62 -18.43 -7.37
N PRO A 114 -9.92 -19.74 -7.38
CA PRO A 114 -10.06 -20.50 -8.62
C PRO A 114 -11.17 -19.95 -9.51
N GLY A 115 -10.89 -19.83 -10.81
CA GLY A 115 -11.88 -19.35 -11.78
C GLY A 115 -12.21 -17.87 -11.67
N VAL A 116 -11.39 -17.06 -10.98
CA VAL A 116 -11.55 -15.61 -10.85
C VAL A 116 -10.33 -14.90 -11.41
N ASN A 117 -10.55 -13.85 -12.20
CA ASN A 117 -9.53 -12.87 -12.52
C ASN A 117 -9.71 -11.67 -11.58
N ALA A 118 -8.71 -11.40 -10.75
CA ALA A 118 -8.73 -10.28 -9.81
C ALA A 118 -7.86 -9.12 -10.28
N GLN A 119 -8.37 -7.90 -10.15
CA GLN A 119 -7.62 -6.66 -10.30
C GLN A 119 -7.83 -5.81 -9.05
N VAL A 120 -6.73 -5.29 -8.50
CA VAL A 120 -6.75 -4.43 -7.31
C VAL A 120 -6.09 -3.10 -7.67
N ALA A 121 -6.82 -2.01 -7.44
CA ALA A 121 -6.32 -0.65 -7.54
C ALA A 121 -6.54 0.09 -6.21
N MET A 122 -5.82 1.18 -6.01
CA MET A 122 -5.99 2.06 -4.86
C MET A 122 -6.50 3.42 -5.32
N LYS A 123 -7.64 3.87 -4.77
CA LYS A 123 -8.25 5.17 -5.03
C LYS A 123 -8.24 6.05 -3.79
N SER A 124 -8.36 7.36 -3.98
CA SER A 124 -8.56 8.29 -2.86
C SER A 124 -9.77 7.85 -2.02
N GLY A 125 -9.59 7.82 -0.70
CA GLY A 125 -10.67 7.45 0.23
C GLY A 125 -11.68 8.56 0.46
N SER A 126 -12.71 8.26 1.25
CA SER A 126 -13.79 9.21 1.61
C SER A 126 -13.36 10.27 2.63
N GLN A 127 -12.23 10.06 3.31
CA GLN A 127 -11.70 10.95 4.33
C GLN A 127 -10.25 11.37 4.01
N PRO A 128 -9.81 12.57 4.42
CA PRO A 128 -8.41 12.95 4.28
C PRO A 128 -7.47 11.95 4.94
N GLY A 129 -6.46 11.50 4.19
CA GLY A 129 -5.49 10.51 4.67
C GLY A 129 -6.01 9.06 4.65
N THR A 130 -7.14 8.79 4.00
CA THR A 130 -7.59 7.42 3.72
C THR A 130 -7.46 7.05 2.23
N THR A 131 -7.48 5.75 1.95
CA THR A 131 -7.39 5.19 0.60
C THR A 131 -8.34 3.99 0.50
N THR A 132 -9.12 3.93 -0.57
CA THR A 132 -10.10 2.88 -0.84
C THR A 132 -9.48 1.83 -1.77
N PRO A 133 -9.43 0.55 -1.37
CA PRO A 133 -9.22 -0.56 -2.29
C PRO A 133 -10.37 -0.62 -3.30
N ASP A 134 -10.03 -0.59 -4.58
CA ASP A 134 -10.95 -0.71 -5.71
C ASP A 134 -10.68 -2.03 -6.41
N ILE A 135 -11.55 -3.00 -6.16
CA ILE A 135 -11.34 -4.39 -6.52
C ILE A 135 -12.34 -4.77 -7.59
N THR A 136 -11.84 -5.30 -8.70
CA THR A 136 -12.66 -5.84 -9.78
C THR A 136 -12.40 -7.34 -9.89
N LEU A 137 -13.45 -8.13 -9.74
CA LEU A 137 -13.43 -9.59 -9.87
C LEU A 137 -14.27 -9.98 -11.08
N THR A 138 -13.63 -10.61 -12.08
CA THR A 138 -14.32 -11.09 -13.28
C THR A 138 -14.16 -12.59 -13.45
N GLN A 139 -15.00 -13.18 -14.29
CA GLN A 139 -14.96 -14.60 -14.58
C GLN A 139 -13.62 -15.00 -15.21
N GLY A 140 -12.93 -15.96 -14.58
CA GLY A 140 -11.73 -16.63 -15.09
C GLY A 140 -12.04 -18.04 -15.61
N LYS A 141 -10.99 -18.76 -16.03
CA LYS A 141 -11.12 -20.17 -16.43
C LYS A 141 -11.37 -21.04 -15.20
N GLN A 142 -12.53 -21.67 -15.14
CA GLN A 142 -12.92 -22.54 -14.01
C GLN A 142 -12.37 -23.96 -14.12
N PHE A 143 -12.06 -24.41 -15.34
CA PHE A 143 -11.63 -25.76 -15.62
C PHE A 143 -10.41 -25.75 -16.51
N GLY A 144 -9.49 -26.68 -16.24
CA GLY A 144 -8.30 -26.96 -17.03
C GLY A 144 -7.90 -28.41 -16.80
N GLY A 145 -7.23 -29.00 -17.78
CA GLY A 145 -6.73 -30.37 -17.69
C GLY A 145 -5.36 -30.46 -18.35
N TYR A 146 -4.53 -31.36 -17.85
CA TYR A 146 -3.28 -31.73 -18.50
C TYR A 146 -3.14 -33.26 -18.46
N VAL A 147 -2.47 -33.82 -19.45
CA VAL A 147 -2.06 -35.23 -19.48
C VAL A 147 -0.54 -35.23 -19.51
N GLY A 148 0.07 -35.96 -18.58
CA GLY A 148 1.52 -36.09 -18.47
C GLY A 148 1.93 -37.56 -18.44
N LEU A 149 3.04 -37.87 -19.08
CA LEU A 149 3.76 -39.15 -18.97
C LEU A 149 5.18 -38.81 -18.53
N ASP A 150 5.67 -39.48 -17.50
CA ASP A 150 7.04 -39.31 -17.00
C ASP A 150 7.72 -40.66 -16.74
N ASN A 151 9.04 -40.63 -16.67
CA ASN A 151 9.90 -41.74 -16.26
C ASN A 151 10.90 -41.30 -15.17
N GLN A 152 10.50 -40.41 -14.26
CA GLN A 152 11.41 -39.77 -13.29
C GLN A 152 11.79 -40.64 -12.08
N GLY A 153 11.40 -41.91 -12.06
CA GLY A 153 11.85 -42.84 -11.02
C GLY A 153 13.31 -43.27 -11.24
N ASP A 154 14.14 -43.17 -10.20
CA ASP A 154 15.47 -43.80 -10.17
C ASP A 154 15.32 -45.23 -9.60
N PRO A 155 15.72 -46.29 -10.33
CA PRO A 155 15.50 -47.66 -9.89
C PRO A 155 16.29 -48.10 -8.65
N THR A 156 17.12 -47.23 -8.06
CA THR A 156 18.11 -47.61 -7.04
C THR A 156 17.97 -46.94 -5.67
N THR A 157 16.88 -46.21 -5.40
CA THR A 157 16.52 -45.71 -4.05
C THR A 157 15.23 -46.36 -3.56
#